data_AF-A0A9N9DT11-F1
#
_entry.id   AF-A0A9N9DT11-F1
#
_cell.length_a   1.000
_cell.length_b   1.000
_cell.length_c   1.000
_cell.angle_alpha   90.00
_cell.angle_beta   90.00
_cell.angle_gamma   90.00
#
_symmetry.space_group_name_H-M   'P 1'
#
loop_
_entity.id
_entity.type
_entity.pdbx_description
1 polymer ?
#
loop_
_entity_poly.entity_id
_entity_poly.type
_entity_poly.pdbx_seq_one_letter_code
_entity_poly.pdbx_strand_id
1 'polypeptide(L)'
;MSVATLGTFNLPAIDNEKLSTYALGSPERNALEATLARLSNETVTIPVVVNGEEVNTTHPTGRQHNPWDHQKVVAEYQQADTATIKKAIEGALRAKLSWEAMPFNDRCAIFLKAAELISGKYKYEILAGTMLGQGKNIWQAEIDAVAELTDFLRFNAKYAQEIYAEQPPKHSPGVWNRVEYRPLEGFVYAVSPFNFTAIGGNLPCAPALLGNVVLWKPSPYAVYSNYLIYQILVEAGLPKGVIQFVPGPAEEITKVVLASPDFAALHFTGSTAVFRKLWHTIGENLNLDVYRSYPRIVGETGGKNFHMIHESADLRNAVLQTLRATFEYQGQKCSACSRAYVPDSIWDSFKTLLLNEHKKIDFGVDFLSFVGPVIHKESFAKIKSYIDWANSDNESEIIAGGQYDDSTGYFVQPTIILTKNARSRTMREEIFG
;
A
#
# COMPACT_ATOMS: atom_id res chain seq x y z
N MET A 1 -16.60 30.92 6.79
CA MET A 1 -16.83 31.81 5.63
C MET A 1 -15.83 31.40 4.57
N SER A 2 -16.26 30.88 3.43
CA SER A 2 -15.35 30.59 2.31
C SER A 2 -14.72 31.90 1.86
N VAL A 3 -13.39 31.94 1.74
CA VAL A 3 -12.70 33.11 1.16
C VAL A 3 -13.20 33.25 -0.27
N ALA A 4 -13.75 34.42 -0.62
CA ALA A 4 -14.19 34.68 -1.99
C ALA A 4 -12.97 34.59 -2.91
N THR A 5 -12.98 33.66 -3.85
CA THR A 5 -11.93 33.54 -4.87
C THR A 5 -12.21 34.54 -5.99
N LEU A 6 -11.23 35.38 -6.31
CA LEU A 6 -11.33 36.40 -7.37
C LEU A 6 -11.08 35.82 -8.78
N GLY A 7 -10.68 34.54 -8.87
CA GLY A 7 -10.34 33.88 -10.12
C GLY A 7 -10.70 32.40 -10.13
N THR A 8 -10.75 31.83 -11.33
CA THR A 8 -10.81 30.38 -11.53
C THR A 8 -9.38 29.86 -11.66
N PHE A 9 -8.98 28.96 -10.78
CA PHE A 9 -7.63 28.38 -10.77
C PHE A 9 -7.67 27.00 -11.41
N ASN A 10 -6.66 26.70 -12.23
CA ASN A 10 -6.43 25.37 -12.78
C ASN A 10 -5.12 24.82 -12.23
N LEU A 11 -5.08 23.52 -11.98
CA LEU A 11 -3.87 22.78 -11.66
C LEU A 11 -2.88 22.82 -12.85
N PRO A 12 -1.57 22.73 -12.59
CA PRO A 12 -0.58 22.55 -13.64
C PRO A 12 -0.81 21.25 -14.42
N ALA A 13 -0.18 21.13 -15.59
CA ALA A 13 -0.16 19.87 -16.33
C ALA A 13 0.48 18.76 -15.48
N ILE A 14 -0.09 17.57 -15.53
CA ILE A 14 0.32 16.42 -14.73
C ILE A 14 0.67 15.28 -15.67
N ASP A 15 1.91 14.82 -15.55
CA ASP A 15 2.47 13.64 -16.22
C ASP A 15 2.88 12.60 -15.17
N ASN A 16 3.03 11.36 -15.60
CA ASN A 16 3.60 10.31 -14.75
C ASN A 16 5.03 10.66 -14.33
N GLU A 17 5.37 10.29 -13.10
CA GLU A 17 6.70 10.43 -12.55
C GLU A 17 7.74 9.66 -13.38
N LYS A 18 8.88 10.30 -13.62
CA LYS A 18 9.97 9.68 -14.39
C LYS A 18 10.74 8.70 -13.52
N LEU A 19 10.79 7.45 -13.98
CA LEU A 19 11.55 6.38 -13.33
C LEU A 19 13.05 6.56 -13.53
N SER A 20 13.81 6.37 -12.46
CA SER A 20 15.27 6.23 -12.50
C SER A 20 15.67 4.77 -12.75
N THR A 21 16.75 4.55 -13.51
CA THR A 21 17.19 3.20 -13.90
C THR A 21 18.18 2.57 -12.92
N TYR A 22 18.83 3.36 -12.07
CA TYR A 22 19.83 2.90 -11.08
C TYR A 22 20.93 2.02 -11.69
N ALA A 23 21.46 2.44 -12.84
CA ALA A 23 22.55 1.74 -13.49
C ALA A 23 23.79 1.70 -12.59
N LEU A 24 24.68 0.71 -12.76
CA LEU A 24 25.88 0.63 -11.95
C LEU A 24 26.74 1.91 -12.12
N GLY A 25 27.06 2.57 -11.00
CA GLY A 25 27.87 3.79 -10.96
C GLY A 25 27.12 5.10 -11.24
N SER A 26 25.81 5.07 -11.50
CA SER A 26 25.05 6.29 -11.77
C SER A 26 24.77 7.10 -10.48
N PRO A 27 24.60 8.43 -10.56
CA PRO A 27 24.47 9.30 -9.37
C PRO A 27 23.34 8.91 -8.40
N GLU A 28 22.20 8.53 -8.95
CA GLU A 28 20.99 8.07 -8.24
C GLU A 28 21.25 6.76 -7.51
N ARG A 29 21.99 5.83 -8.13
CA ARG A 29 22.42 4.60 -7.48
C ARG A 29 23.37 4.87 -6.32
N ASN A 30 24.39 5.71 -6.52
CA ASN A 30 25.35 6.05 -5.47
C ASN A 30 24.65 6.74 -4.27
N ALA A 31 23.68 7.63 -4.54
CA ALA A 31 22.90 8.29 -3.50
C ALA A 31 22.01 7.31 -2.72
N LEU A 32 21.39 6.34 -3.39
CA LEU A 32 20.60 5.30 -2.74
C LEU A 32 21.47 4.37 -1.90
N GLU A 33 22.61 3.90 -2.43
CA GLU A 33 23.54 3.03 -1.70
C GLU A 33 24.07 3.73 -0.44
N ALA A 34 24.43 5.01 -0.52
CA ALA A 34 24.82 5.80 0.65
C ALA A 34 23.68 5.90 1.70
N THR A 35 22.44 6.06 1.22
CA THR A 35 21.27 6.14 2.11
C THR A 35 20.96 4.80 2.77
N LEU A 36 21.03 3.70 2.03
CA LEU A 36 20.89 2.34 2.56
C LEU A 36 21.97 2.02 3.59
N ALA A 37 23.23 2.38 3.33
CA ALA A 37 24.33 2.17 4.26
C ALA A 37 24.12 2.92 5.58
N ARG A 38 23.61 4.15 5.51
CA ARG A 38 23.24 4.95 6.68
C ARG A 38 22.09 4.29 7.46
N LEU A 39 20.95 4.08 6.80
CA LEU A 39 19.73 3.59 7.45
C LEU A 39 19.82 2.14 7.93
N SER A 40 20.67 1.30 7.34
CA SER A 40 20.88 -0.08 7.80
C SER A 40 21.50 -0.18 9.19
N ASN A 41 22.07 0.91 9.72
CA ASN A 41 22.67 1.00 11.04
C ASN A 41 21.87 1.87 12.02
N GLU A 42 20.71 2.37 11.59
CA GLU A 42 19.83 3.20 12.40
C GLU A 42 18.56 2.41 12.76
N THR A 43 18.01 2.69 13.94
CA THR A 43 16.66 2.26 14.31
C THR A 43 15.82 3.51 14.51
N VAL A 44 14.81 3.69 13.66
CA VAL A 44 13.98 4.89 13.67
C VAL A 44 12.93 4.79 14.77
N THR A 45 12.85 5.79 15.64
CA THR A 45 11.76 5.89 16.62
C THR A 45 10.55 6.57 15.98
N ILE A 46 9.40 5.91 16.04
CA ILE A 46 8.16 6.38 15.42
C ILE A 46 7.09 6.61 16.49
N PRO A 47 6.61 7.85 16.68
CA PRO A 47 5.55 8.16 17.61
C PRO A 47 4.16 7.79 17.04
N VAL A 48 3.18 7.74 17.93
CA VAL A 48 1.78 7.99 17.55
C VAL A 48 1.62 9.50 17.45
N VAL A 49 1.00 9.99 16.38
CA VAL A 49 0.80 11.44 16.19
C VAL A 49 -0.67 11.78 16.20
N VAL A 50 -1.08 12.56 17.20
CA VAL A 50 -2.46 13.06 17.35
C VAL A 50 -2.44 14.58 17.43
N ASN A 51 -3.26 15.24 16.62
CA ASN A 51 -3.32 16.71 16.52
C ASN A 51 -1.96 17.34 16.18
N GLY A 52 -1.14 16.64 15.39
CA GLY A 52 0.21 17.07 15.04
C GLY A 52 1.19 17.09 16.21
N GLU A 53 0.88 16.37 17.30
CA GLU A 53 1.76 16.20 18.46
C GLU A 53 2.05 14.71 18.68
N GLU A 54 3.28 14.41 19.06
CA GLU A 54 3.70 13.07 19.44
C GLU A 54 3.06 12.69 20.78
N VAL A 55 2.47 11.49 20.85
CA VAL A 55 1.75 11.01 22.03
C VAL A 55 2.47 9.82 22.64
N ASN A 56 2.74 9.91 23.94
CA ASN A 56 3.17 8.77 24.74
C ASN A 56 1.97 7.86 25.00
N THR A 57 2.16 6.57 24.78
CA THR A 57 1.11 5.54 24.90
C THR A 57 1.43 4.53 25.99
N THR A 58 0.44 3.78 26.45
CA THR A 58 0.66 2.77 27.50
C THR A 58 1.13 1.42 26.98
N HIS A 59 0.99 1.17 25.68
CA HIS A 59 1.40 -0.10 25.10
C HIS A 59 2.93 -0.21 25.01
N PRO A 60 3.49 -1.43 25.10
CA PRO A 60 4.89 -1.66 24.77
C PRO A 60 5.21 -1.19 23.36
N THR A 61 6.42 -0.67 23.17
CA THR A 61 6.94 -0.29 21.85
C THR A 61 6.89 -1.49 20.89
N GLY A 62 6.29 -1.29 19.72
CA GLY A 62 6.30 -2.25 18.61
C GLY A 62 7.62 -2.17 17.83
N ARG A 63 7.95 -3.23 17.09
CA ARG A 63 9.16 -3.31 16.26
C ARG A 63 8.83 -3.68 14.82
N GLN A 64 9.38 -2.92 13.88
CA GLN A 64 9.45 -3.30 12.48
C GLN A 64 10.81 -3.93 12.22
N HIS A 65 10.82 -5.22 11.97
CA HIS A 65 12.03 -5.98 11.63
C HIS A 65 12.37 -5.82 10.15
N ASN A 66 13.65 -5.90 9.81
CA ASN A 66 14.11 -5.97 8.44
C ASN A 66 13.85 -7.37 7.87
N PRO A 67 13.06 -7.56 6.80
CA PRO A 67 12.80 -8.89 6.25
C PRO A 67 14.05 -9.62 5.73
N TRP A 68 15.10 -8.88 5.34
CA TRP A 68 16.37 -9.42 4.84
C TRP A 68 17.24 -9.99 5.96
N ASP A 69 17.09 -9.45 7.17
CA ASP A 69 17.82 -9.83 8.37
C ASP A 69 16.91 -9.53 9.57
N HIS A 70 16.11 -10.52 9.98
CA HIS A 70 15.03 -10.31 10.95
C HIS A 70 15.53 -10.01 12.37
N GLN A 71 16.84 -10.14 12.62
CA GLN A 71 17.46 -9.68 13.87
C GLN A 71 17.63 -8.16 13.90
N LYS A 72 17.67 -7.49 12.75
CA LYS A 72 17.76 -6.03 12.65
C LYS A 72 16.39 -5.39 12.76
N VAL A 73 16.33 -4.30 13.54
CA VAL A 73 15.13 -3.49 13.74
C VAL A 73 15.26 -2.20 12.94
N VAL A 74 14.39 -2.03 11.95
CA VAL A 74 14.32 -0.83 11.11
C VAL A 74 13.67 0.32 11.89
N ALA A 75 12.62 0.01 12.65
CA ALA A 75 11.92 1.00 13.45
C ALA A 75 11.35 0.43 14.75
N GLU A 76 11.38 1.27 15.78
CA GLU A 76 10.66 1.09 17.03
C GLU A 76 9.51 2.09 17.08
N TYR A 77 8.26 1.64 17.26
CA TYR A 77 7.09 2.50 17.16
C TYR A 77 6.18 2.44 18.40
N GLN A 78 5.68 3.60 18.81
CA GLN A 78 4.63 3.70 19.82
C GLN A 78 3.32 3.12 19.28
N GLN A 79 2.47 2.62 20.17
CA GLN A 79 1.25 1.92 19.80
C GLN A 79 0.03 2.57 20.43
N ALA A 80 -0.88 3.07 19.60
CA ALA A 80 -2.08 3.78 20.05
C ALA A 80 -2.97 2.86 20.91
N ASP A 81 -3.27 3.33 22.12
CA ASP A 81 -4.25 2.71 23.02
C ASP A 81 -5.66 3.27 22.76
N THR A 82 -6.67 2.63 23.36
CA THR A 82 -8.07 3.07 23.29
C THR A 82 -8.28 4.56 23.61
N ALA A 83 -7.55 5.10 24.60
CA ALA A 83 -7.70 6.51 25.00
C ALA A 83 -7.13 7.46 23.92
N THR A 84 -6.01 7.08 23.32
CA THR A 84 -5.35 7.80 22.24
C THR A 84 -6.22 7.83 20.99
N ILE A 85 -6.89 6.72 20.63
CA ILE A 85 -7.81 6.69 19.49
C ILE A 85 -9.01 7.62 19.69
N LYS A 86 -9.60 7.68 20.90
CA LYS A 86 -10.68 8.63 21.20
C LYS A 86 -10.23 10.08 21.00
N LYS A 87 -9.05 10.44 21.52
CA LYS A 87 -8.45 11.77 21.31
C LYS A 87 -8.16 12.07 19.84
N ALA A 88 -7.76 11.05 19.07
CA ALA A 88 -7.53 11.17 17.63
C ALA A 88 -8.84 11.46 16.88
N ILE A 89 -9.94 10.78 17.20
CA ILE A 89 -11.26 11.03 16.63
C ILE A 89 -11.71 12.46 16.95
N GLU A 90 -11.70 12.85 18.23
CA GLU A 90 -12.06 14.21 18.64
C GLU A 90 -11.21 15.27 17.94
N GLY A 91 -9.91 15.01 17.84
CA GLY A 91 -8.94 15.86 17.16
C GLY A 91 -9.23 16.05 15.67
N ALA A 92 -9.52 14.95 14.98
CA ALA A 92 -9.89 14.95 13.57
C ALA A 92 -11.17 15.75 13.34
N LEU A 93 -12.21 15.50 14.15
CA LEU A 93 -13.48 16.21 14.06
C LEU A 93 -13.34 17.72 14.37
N ARG A 94 -12.45 18.11 15.28
CA ARG A 94 -12.11 19.53 15.53
C ARG A 94 -11.45 20.19 14.32
N ALA A 95 -10.55 19.49 13.62
CA ALA A 95 -9.87 20.01 12.43
C ALA A 95 -10.77 20.07 11.19
N LYS A 96 -11.87 19.29 11.18
CA LYS A 96 -12.71 19.10 9.99
C LYS A 96 -13.27 20.39 9.41
N LEU A 97 -13.87 21.25 10.24
CA LEU A 97 -14.54 22.47 9.78
C LEU A 97 -13.59 23.43 9.06
N SER A 98 -12.37 23.61 9.59
CA SER A 98 -11.38 24.48 8.95
C SER A 98 -10.78 23.84 7.70
N TRP A 99 -10.59 22.52 7.70
CA TRP A 99 -10.06 21.78 6.56
C TRP A 99 -11.02 21.74 5.36
N GLU A 100 -12.30 21.46 5.58
CA GLU A 100 -13.29 21.44 4.51
C GLU A 100 -13.56 22.84 3.95
N ALA A 101 -13.45 23.88 4.79
CA ALA A 101 -13.58 25.27 4.38
C ALA A 101 -12.35 25.83 3.63
N MET A 102 -11.22 25.15 3.66
CA MET A 102 -10.04 25.52 2.88
C MET A 102 -10.36 25.45 1.37
N PRO A 103 -9.97 26.43 0.56
CA PRO A 103 -10.18 26.36 -0.89
C PRO A 103 -9.56 25.08 -1.49
N PHE A 104 -10.25 24.49 -2.47
CA PHE A 104 -9.84 23.23 -3.09
C PHE A 104 -8.41 23.29 -3.65
N ASN A 105 -8.08 24.37 -4.36
CA ASN A 105 -6.74 24.62 -4.92
C ASN A 105 -5.64 24.66 -3.84
N ASP A 106 -5.95 25.19 -2.65
CA ASP A 106 -5.00 25.25 -1.54
C ASP A 106 -4.82 23.87 -0.89
N ARG A 107 -5.89 23.07 -0.81
CA ARG A 107 -5.77 21.64 -0.44
C ARG A 107 -4.91 20.88 -1.44
N CYS A 108 -5.15 21.05 -2.74
CA CYS A 108 -4.33 20.43 -3.79
C CYS A 108 -2.85 20.80 -3.69
N ALA A 109 -2.53 22.06 -3.38
CA ALA A 109 -1.16 22.54 -3.28
C ALA A 109 -0.33 21.75 -2.25
N ILE A 110 -0.94 21.29 -1.16
CA ILE A 110 -0.28 20.46 -0.14
C ILE A 110 0.12 19.10 -0.74
N PHE A 111 -0.78 18.40 -1.41
CA PHE A 111 -0.48 17.08 -1.99
C PHE A 111 0.46 17.16 -3.19
N LEU A 112 0.35 18.22 -4.01
CA LEU A 112 1.30 18.48 -5.10
C LEU A 112 2.71 18.80 -4.56
N LYS A 113 2.81 19.59 -3.48
CA LYS A 113 4.10 19.83 -2.80
C LYS A 113 4.67 18.55 -2.20
N ALA A 114 3.84 17.69 -1.60
CA ALA A 114 4.28 16.40 -1.07
C ALA A 114 4.84 15.50 -2.19
N ALA A 115 4.21 15.47 -3.36
CA ALA A 115 4.74 14.80 -4.55
C ALA A 115 6.14 15.30 -4.94
N GLU A 116 6.36 16.62 -4.99
CA GLU A 116 7.70 17.17 -5.29
C GLU A 116 8.74 16.84 -4.21
N LEU A 117 8.33 16.81 -2.93
CA LEU A 117 9.20 16.42 -1.83
C LEU A 117 9.60 14.93 -1.92
N ILE A 118 8.69 14.05 -2.32
CA ILE A 118 8.96 12.62 -2.55
C ILE A 118 9.89 12.44 -3.74
N SER A 119 9.61 13.08 -4.87
CA SER A 119 10.44 12.98 -6.09
C SER A 119 11.82 13.61 -5.96
N GLY A 120 11.97 14.60 -5.08
CA GLY A 120 13.22 15.31 -4.85
C GLY A 120 13.87 14.96 -3.51
N LYS A 121 13.62 15.81 -2.51
CA LYS A 121 14.33 15.84 -1.22
C LYS A 121 14.35 14.47 -0.51
N TYR A 122 13.24 13.74 -0.54
CA TYR A 122 13.06 12.50 0.21
C TYR A 122 13.18 11.23 -0.64
N LYS A 123 13.47 11.34 -1.94
CA LYS A 123 13.47 10.21 -2.88
C LYS A 123 14.25 9.00 -2.37
N TYR A 124 15.50 9.20 -1.98
CA TYR A 124 16.35 8.09 -1.54
C TYR A 124 15.99 7.57 -0.15
N GLU A 125 15.46 8.42 0.73
CA GLU A 125 15.06 8.02 2.08
C GLU A 125 13.81 7.15 2.05
N ILE A 126 12.79 7.52 1.26
CA ILE A 126 11.57 6.73 1.13
C ILE A 126 11.81 5.41 0.37
N LEU A 127 12.70 5.40 -0.61
CA LEU A 127 13.19 4.19 -1.27
C LEU A 127 13.85 3.25 -0.26
N ALA A 128 14.87 3.73 0.44
CA ALA A 128 15.64 2.92 1.38
C ALA A 128 14.77 2.41 2.54
N GLY A 129 13.88 3.25 3.09
CA GLY A 129 12.93 2.83 4.12
C GLY A 129 11.96 1.76 3.65
N THR A 130 11.52 1.82 2.40
CA THR A 130 10.68 0.79 1.78
C THR A 130 11.47 -0.49 1.53
N MET A 131 12.70 -0.42 1.03
CA MET A 131 13.53 -1.59 0.76
C MET A 131 13.88 -2.35 2.05
N LEU A 132 14.35 -1.63 3.07
CA LEU A 132 14.74 -2.19 4.37
C LEU A 132 13.53 -2.68 5.17
N GLY A 133 12.44 -1.91 5.18
CA GLY A 133 11.26 -2.20 5.98
C GLY A 133 10.31 -3.24 5.38
N GLN A 134 10.28 -3.36 4.04
CA GLN A 134 9.27 -4.17 3.34
C GLN A 134 9.87 -5.27 2.44
N GLY A 135 11.19 -5.41 2.33
CA GLY A 135 11.81 -6.50 1.56
C GLY A 135 11.83 -6.25 0.05
N LYS A 136 11.78 -4.99 -0.39
CA LYS A 136 11.78 -4.63 -1.82
C LYS A 136 13.20 -4.50 -2.36
N ASN A 137 13.40 -4.91 -3.61
CA ASN A 137 14.57 -4.49 -4.37
C ASN A 137 14.39 -3.04 -4.89
N ILE A 138 15.46 -2.47 -5.45
CA ILE A 138 15.48 -1.07 -5.90
C ILE A 138 14.33 -0.78 -6.89
N TRP A 139 14.15 -1.64 -7.90
CA TRP A 139 13.12 -1.43 -8.92
C TRP A 139 11.70 -1.46 -8.32
N GLN A 140 11.42 -2.43 -7.43
CA GLN A 140 10.11 -2.54 -6.79
C GLN A 140 9.83 -1.38 -5.82
N ALA A 141 10.87 -0.80 -5.21
CA ALA A 141 10.72 0.38 -4.37
C ALA A 141 10.50 1.65 -5.22
N GLU A 142 11.22 1.82 -6.34
CA GLU A 142 11.08 2.99 -7.24
C GLU A 142 9.68 3.08 -7.84
N ILE A 143 9.17 1.97 -8.39
CA ILE A 143 7.84 2.00 -9.02
C ILE A 143 6.71 2.22 -8.00
N ASP A 144 6.94 1.92 -6.71
CA ASP A 144 5.96 2.03 -5.63
C ASP A 144 6.13 3.36 -4.86
N ALA A 145 7.16 3.43 -4.02
CA ALA A 145 7.33 4.48 -3.02
C ALA A 145 7.61 5.87 -3.63
N VAL A 146 8.09 5.91 -4.87
CA VAL A 146 8.36 7.14 -5.60
C VAL A 146 7.31 7.33 -6.68
N ALA A 147 7.32 6.51 -7.73
CA ALA A 147 6.51 6.79 -8.91
C ALA A 147 5.00 6.68 -8.64
N GLU A 148 4.53 5.54 -8.15
CA GLU A 148 3.10 5.33 -7.90
C GLU A 148 2.57 6.28 -6.80
N LEU A 149 3.33 6.52 -5.73
CA LEU A 149 2.91 7.46 -4.68
C LEU A 149 2.83 8.91 -5.22
N THR A 150 3.85 9.38 -5.91
CA THR A 150 3.85 10.71 -6.53
C THR A 150 2.71 10.85 -7.53
N ASP A 151 2.47 9.82 -8.35
CA ASP A 151 1.39 9.79 -9.32
C ASP A 151 0.03 9.82 -8.62
N PHE A 152 -0.19 9.07 -7.54
CA PHE A 152 -1.44 9.17 -6.78
C PHE A 152 -1.69 10.60 -6.30
N LEU A 153 -0.69 11.25 -5.71
CA LEU A 153 -0.86 12.61 -5.19
C LEU A 153 -1.16 13.63 -6.30
N ARG A 154 -0.49 13.52 -7.46
CA ARG A 154 -0.72 14.40 -8.61
C ARG A 154 -2.03 14.10 -9.31
N PHE A 155 -2.25 12.85 -9.73
CA PHE A 155 -3.43 12.47 -10.50
C PHE A 155 -4.72 12.54 -9.69
N ASN A 156 -4.71 12.26 -8.37
CA ASN A 156 -5.91 12.48 -7.55
C ASN A 156 -6.31 13.95 -7.51
N ALA A 157 -5.35 14.88 -7.47
CA ALA A 157 -5.65 16.31 -7.56
C ALA A 157 -6.28 16.67 -8.91
N LYS A 158 -5.73 16.14 -10.01
CA LYS A 158 -6.31 16.27 -11.36
C LYS A 158 -7.74 15.75 -11.41
N TYR A 159 -7.97 14.51 -10.99
CA TYR A 159 -9.29 13.88 -11.03
C TYR A 159 -10.29 14.61 -10.13
N ALA A 160 -9.87 15.09 -8.96
CA ALA A 160 -10.73 15.90 -8.11
C ALA A 160 -11.14 17.23 -8.79
N GLN A 161 -10.22 17.88 -9.52
CA GLN A 161 -10.55 19.08 -10.30
C GLN A 161 -11.55 18.76 -11.41
N GLU A 162 -11.34 17.66 -12.15
CA GLU A 162 -12.23 17.21 -13.21
C GLU A 162 -13.64 16.92 -12.66
N ILE A 163 -13.75 16.21 -11.55
CA ILE A 163 -15.02 15.95 -10.86
C ILE A 163 -15.68 17.25 -10.42
N TYR A 164 -14.92 18.19 -9.83
CA TYR A 164 -15.49 19.44 -9.32
C TYR A 164 -15.99 20.37 -10.45
N ALA A 165 -15.48 20.17 -11.67
CA ALA A 165 -15.93 20.88 -12.87
C ALA A 165 -17.24 20.30 -13.46
N GLU A 166 -17.65 19.09 -13.07
CA GLU A 166 -18.92 18.51 -13.54
C GLU A 166 -20.11 19.27 -12.94
N GLN A 167 -20.90 19.90 -13.81
CA GLN A 167 -22.08 20.68 -13.45
C GLN A 167 -23.26 20.32 -14.35
N PRO A 168 -24.53 20.52 -13.91
CA PRO A 168 -25.70 20.22 -14.72
C PRO A 168 -25.66 21.03 -16.03
N PRO A 169 -25.65 20.39 -17.21
CA PRO A 169 -25.44 21.10 -18.49
C PRO A 169 -26.68 21.87 -18.97
N LYS A 170 -27.84 21.63 -18.35
CA LYS A 170 -29.12 22.24 -18.71
C LYS A 170 -29.84 22.73 -17.46
N HIS A 171 -30.47 23.89 -17.57
CA HIS A 171 -31.28 24.48 -16.51
C HIS A 171 -32.65 24.90 -17.06
N SER A 172 -33.67 24.89 -16.20
CA SER A 172 -34.98 25.44 -16.56
C SER A 172 -34.92 26.97 -16.64
N PRO A 173 -35.79 27.63 -17.42
CA PRO A 173 -35.84 29.10 -17.47
C PRO A 173 -35.98 29.72 -16.08
N GLY A 174 -35.14 30.71 -15.75
CA GLY A 174 -35.15 31.40 -14.45
C GLY A 174 -34.49 30.63 -13.29
N VAL A 175 -33.94 29.43 -13.54
CA VAL A 175 -33.31 28.59 -12.52
C VAL A 175 -31.84 28.38 -12.86
N TRP A 176 -30.95 28.42 -11.86
CA TRP A 176 -29.55 28.03 -12.01
C TRP A 176 -29.21 26.90 -11.02
N ASN A 177 -29.09 25.68 -11.55
CA ASN A 177 -28.73 24.50 -10.76
C ASN A 177 -27.21 24.38 -10.65
N ARG A 178 -26.71 23.96 -9.48
CA ARG A 178 -25.30 23.73 -9.21
C ARG A 178 -25.15 22.45 -8.38
N VAL A 179 -24.04 21.75 -8.56
CA VAL A 179 -23.66 20.60 -7.75
C VAL A 179 -22.52 21.01 -6.83
N GLU A 180 -22.67 20.72 -5.54
CA GLU A 180 -21.63 20.90 -4.53
C GLU A 180 -21.11 19.54 -4.07
N TYR A 181 -19.82 19.29 -4.32
CA TYR A 181 -19.12 18.08 -3.90
C TYR A 181 -18.66 18.23 -2.45
N ARG A 182 -19.56 17.93 -1.52
CA ARG A 182 -19.29 17.99 -0.07
C ARG A 182 -18.43 16.81 0.39
N PRO A 183 -17.49 17.00 1.33
CA PRO A 183 -16.88 15.89 2.04
C PRO A 183 -17.91 15.13 2.88
N LEU A 184 -17.54 13.94 3.35
CA LEU A 184 -18.36 13.18 4.28
C LEU A 184 -18.46 13.90 5.63
N GLU A 185 -19.62 13.80 6.28
CA GLU A 185 -19.77 14.18 7.68
C GLU A 185 -19.20 13.07 8.57
N GLY A 186 -18.37 13.43 9.55
CA GLY A 186 -17.61 12.48 10.36
C GLY A 186 -16.15 12.31 9.90
N PHE A 187 -15.55 11.15 10.18
CA PHE A 187 -14.15 10.85 9.85
C PHE A 187 -14.00 9.55 9.05
N VAL A 188 -12.91 9.47 8.29
CA VAL A 188 -12.52 8.29 7.51
C VAL A 188 -11.50 7.47 8.29
N TYR A 189 -11.66 6.16 8.29
CA TYR A 189 -10.66 5.21 8.80
C TYR A 189 -9.88 4.61 7.65
N ALA A 190 -8.60 4.96 7.54
CA ALA A 190 -7.69 4.41 6.55
C ALA A 190 -6.84 3.28 7.16
N VAL A 191 -6.93 2.08 6.59
CA VAL A 191 -6.17 0.90 7.02
C VAL A 191 -5.31 0.41 5.86
N SER A 192 -4.00 0.65 5.95
CA SER A 192 -3.06 0.33 4.87
C SER A 192 -2.32 -0.99 5.04
N PRO A 193 -1.97 -1.67 3.93
CA PRO A 193 -1.25 -2.93 3.93
C PRO A 193 0.27 -2.69 4.00
N PHE A 194 1.06 -3.77 4.01
CA PHE A 194 2.53 -3.67 4.00
C PHE A 194 3.14 -3.57 2.60
N ASN A 195 2.43 -4.05 1.58
CA ASN A 195 3.04 -4.42 0.30
C ASN A 195 3.30 -3.24 -0.63
N PHE A 196 2.62 -2.10 -0.43
CA PHE A 196 2.85 -0.88 -1.20
C PHE A 196 2.88 0.33 -0.26
N THR A 197 4.00 1.03 -0.30
CA THR A 197 4.18 2.34 0.37
C THR A 197 3.22 3.37 -0.24
N ALA A 198 3.01 3.32 -1.56
CA ALA A 198 2.07 4.17 -2.30
C ALA A 198 0.63 4.00 -1.82
N ILE A 199 0.16 2.75 -1.65
CA ILE A 199 -1.17 2.48 -1.09
C ILE A 199 -1.26 3.02 0.34
N GLY A 200 -0.19 2.86 1.13
CA GLY A 200 -0.02 3.47 2.44
C GLY A 200 -0.35 4.97 2.46
N GLY A 201 0.24 5.74 1.54
CA GLY A 201 0.00 7.18 1.43
C GLY A 201 -1.34 7.52 0.78
N ASN A 202 -1.78 6.78 -0.23
CA ASN A 202 -2.99 7.09 -1.00
C ASN A 202 -4.27 6.92 -0.18
N LEU A 203 -4.40 5.83 0.58
CA LEU A 203 -5.61 5.54 1.37
C LEU A 203 -6.03 6.69 2.30
N PRO A 204 -5.11 7.34 3.06
CA PRO A 204 -5.45 8.53 3.84
C PRO A 204 -5.44 9.83 3.02
N CYS A 205 -4.59 9.98 2.01
CA CYS A 205 -4.49 11.25 1.26
C CYS A 205 -5.67 11.50 0.32
N ALA A 206 -6.19 10.48 -0.36
CA ALA A 206 -7.32 10.63 -1.29
C ALA A 206 -8.58 11.20 -0.61
N PRO A 207 -9.07 10.66 0.52
CA PRO A 207 -10.18 11.29 1.24
C PRO A 207 -9.80 12.64 1.84
N ALA A 208 -8.56 12.82 2.33
CA ALA A 208 -8.13 14.10 2.88
C ALA A 208 -8.17 15.22 1.84
N LEU A 209 -7.70 14.97 0.61
CA LEU A 209 -7.78 15.90 -0.52
C LEU A 209 -9.20 16.42 -0.77
N LEU A 210 -10.20 15.54 -0.65
CA LEU A 210 -11.61 15.87 -0.83
C LEU A 210 -12.25 16.57 0.38
N GLY A 211 -11.45 16.98 1.38
CA GLY A 211 -11.91 17.73 2.56
C GLY A 211 -12.32 16.85 3.74
N ASN A 212 -12.05 15.55 3.71
CA ASN A 212 -12.29 14.66 4.86
C ASN A 212 -11.13 14.73 5.86
N VAL A 213 -11.39 14.29 7.10
CA VAL A 213 -10.36 14.05 8.11
C VAL A 213 -10.23 12.54 8.36
N VAL A 214 -9.04 12.10 8.72
CA VAL A 214 -8.66 10.68 8.61
C VAL A 214 -7.93 10.19 9.86
N LEU A 215 -8.30 9.00 10.32
CA LEU A 215 -7.47 8.18 11.20
C LEU A 215 -6.74 7.16 10.35
N TRP A 216 -5.42 7.23 10.31
CA TRP A 216 -4.58 6.33 9.53
C TRP A 216 -3.90 5.30 10.43
N LYS A 217 -4.30 4.03 10.30
CA LYS A 217 -3.63 2.90 10.93
C LYS A 217 -2.73 2.18 9.91
N PRO A 218 -1.41 2.43 9.91
CA PRO A 218 -0.50 1.75 8.99
C PRO A 218 -0.32 0.27 9.34
N SER A 219 0.20 -0.50 8.39
CA SER A 219 0.72 -1.85 8.67
C SER A 219 1.97 -1.76 9.56
N PRO A 220 2.13 -2.62 10.57
CA PRO A 220 3.36 -2.67 11.38
C PRO A 220 4.60 -3.03 10.55
N TYR A 221 4.42 -3.66 9.39
CA TYR A 221 5.51 -4.04 8.48
C TYR A 221 5.80 -2.99 7.38
N ALA A 222 5.15 -1.83 7.43
CA ALA A 222 5.45 -0.68 6.57
C ALA A 222 5.42 0.65 7.35
N VAL A 223 5.52 0.57 8.69
CA VAL A 223 5.29 1.74 9.56
C VAL A 223 6.36 2.81 9.35
N TYR A 224 7.62 2.46 9.05
CA TYR A 224 8.66 3.45 8.76
C TYR A 224 8.38 4.26 7.49
N SER A 225 8.17 3.59 6.35
CA SER A 225 7.89 4.28 5.09
C SER A 225 6.59 5.10 5.19
N ASN A 226 5.58 4.58 5.89
CA ASN A 226 4.32 5.28 6.14
C ASN A 226 4.49 6.50 7.06
N TYR A 227 5.32 6.41 8.10
CA TYR A 227 5.62 7.56 8.96
C TYR A 227 6.40 8.65 8.21
N LEU A 228 7.34 8.26 7.35
CA LEU A 228 8.05 9.21 6.50
C LEU A 228 7.09 9.97 5.56
N ILE A 229 6.10 9.29 4.97
CA ILE A 229 5.03 9.95 4.20
C ILE A 229 4.29 10.95 5.08
N TYR A 230 3.91 10.56 6.31
CA TYR A 230 3.25 11.48 7.24
C TYR A 230 4.10 12.73 7.52
N GLN A 231 5.40 12.57 7.76
CA GLN A 231 6.33 13.69 7.95
C GLN A 231 6.42 14.59 6.71
N ILE A 232 6.48 14.00 5.52
CA ILE A 232 6.48 14.73 4.25
C ILE A 232 5.19 15.54 4.08
N LEU A 233 4.03 14.98 4.43
CA LEU A 233 2.75 15.69 4.37
C LEU A 233 2.72 16.88 5.34
N VAL A 234 3.26 16.71 6.56
CA VAL A 234 3.39 17.81 7.53
C VAL A 234 4.31 18.90 6.98
N GLU A 235 5.46 18.57 6.39
CA GLU A 235 6.35 19.55 5.74
C GLU A 235 5.69 20.22 4.52
N ALA A 236 4.84 19.48 3.80
CA ALA A 236 4.07 19.99 2.68
C ALA A 236 2.98 20.98 3.12
N GLY A 237 2.65 21.03 4.42
CA GLY A 237 1.70 21.98 4.99
C GLY A 237 0.36 21.36 5.39
N LEU A 238 0.28 20.04 5.53
CA LEU A 238 -0.92 19.37 6.02
C LEU A 238 -1.29 19.93 7.43
N PRO A 239 -2.50 20.48 7.61
CA PRO A 239 -2.89 21.02 8.91
C PRO A 239 -2.96 19.94 9.98
N LYS A 240 -2.63 20.34 11.22
CA LYS A 240 -2.71 19.47 12.40
C LYS A 240 -4.10 18.86 12.52
N GLY A 241 -4.15 17.54 12.72
CA GLY A 241 -5.37 16.79 12.95
C GLY A 241 -6.15 16.37 11.69
N VAL A 242 -5.74 16.80 10.49
CA VAL A 242 -6.39 16.34 9.24
C VAL A 242 -6.14 14.85 9.01
N ILE A 243 -4.90 14.39 9.21
CA ILE A 243 -4.56 12.96 9.26
C ILE A 243 -3.95 12.69 10.63
N GLN A 244 -4.53 11.73 11.36
CA GLN A 244 -4.01 11.23 12.63
C GLN A 244 -3.21 9.95 12.36
N PHE A 245 -1.94 9.91 12.73
CA PHE A 245 -1.08 8.74 12.49
C PHE A 245 -1.11 7.82 13.72
N VAL A 246 -1.84 6.71 13.62
CA VAL A 246 -2.19 5.85 14.77
C VAL A 246 -1.77 4.38 14.53
N PRO A 247 -0.46 4.07 14.49
CA PRO A 247 0.00 2.69 14.52
C PRO A 247 -0.41 2.01 15.83
N GLY A 248 -0.61 0.69 15.80
CA GLY A 248 -0.95 -0.09 17.00
C GLY A 248 -1.84 -1.31 16.72
N PRO A 249 -2.36 -1.95 17.79
CA PRO A 249 -3.13 -3.18 17.69
C PRO A 249 -4.41 -3.00 16.88
N ALA A 250 -4.51 -3.70 15.74
CA ALA A 250 -5.58 -3.47 14.77
C ALA A 250 -6.99 -3.71 15.33
N GLU A 251 -7.19 -4.78 16.11
CA GLU A 251 -8.50 -5.11 16.69
C GLU A 251 -8.95 -4.07 17.71
N GLU A 252 -8.06 -3.60 18.59
CA GLU A 252 -8.37 -2.59 19.60
C GLU A 252 -8.71 -1.24 18.94
N ILE A 253 -7.87 -0.78 18.02
CA ILE A 253 -8.09 0.49 17.30
C ILE A 253 -9.41 0.43 16.52
N THR A 254 -9.63 -0.64 15.76
CA THR A 254 -10.85 -0.84 14.96
C THR A 254 -12.09 -0.84 15.83
N LYS A 255 -12.06 -1.52 16.99
CA LYS A 255 -13.19 -1.58 17.91
C LYS A 255 -13.62 -0.17 18.36
N VAL A 256 -12.66 0.69 18.70
CA VAL A 256 -12.95 2.07 19.12
C VAL A 256 -13.47 2.90 17.95
N VAL A 257 -12.86 2.77 16.78
CA VAL A 257 -13.26 3.48 15.56
C VAL A 257 -14.70 3.12 15.15
N LEU A 258 -15.01 1.83 15.03
CA LEU A 258 -16.31 1.37 14.55
C LEU A 258 -17.43 1.57 15.59
N ALA A 259 -17.11 1.81 16.85
CA ALA A 259 -18.06 2.19 17.89
C ALA A 259 -18.40 3.69 17.91
N SER A 260 -17.71 4.51 17.11
CA SER A 260 -17.98 5.95 17.05
C SER A 260 -19.20 6.26 16.16
N PRO A 261 -20.15 7.10 16.61
CA PRO A 261 -21.27 7.54 15.78
C PRO A 261 -20.84 8.42 14.61
N ASP A 262 -19.63 8.99 14.67
CA ASP A 262 -19.04 9.88 13.66
C ASP A 262 -18.19 9.12 12.63
N PHE A 263 -18.17 7.77 12.68
CA PHE A 263 -17.50 6.96 11.67
C PHE A 263 -18.22 7.07 10.32
N ALA A 264 -17.53 7.61 9.31
CA ALA A 264 -18.14 7.97 8.03
C ALA A 264 -17.71 7.06 6.87
N ALA A 265 -16.49 6.53 6.90
CA ALA A 265 -16.03 5.61 5.88
C ALA A 265 -14.85 4.74 6.33
N LEU A 266 -14.78 3.54 5.78
CA LEU A 266 -13.59 2.69 5.75
C LEU A 266 -12.93 2.85 4.38
N HIS A 267 -11.62 3.15 4.37
CA HIS A 267 -10.76 3.02 3.19
C HIS A 267 -9.68 1.99 3.48
N PHE A 268 -9.84 0.78 2.91
CA PHE A 268 -9.10 -0.40 3.34
C PHE A 268 -8.37 -1.07 2.18
N THR A 269 -7.14 -1.52 2.42
CA THR A 269 -6.54 -2.57 1.62
C THR A 269 -5.92 -3.62 2.51
N GLY A 270 -6.21 -4.89 2.24
CA GLY A 270 -5.74 -6.02 3.03
C GLY A 270 -6.47 -7.32 2.71
N SER A 271 -6.43 -8.30 3.61
CA SER A 271 -7.01 -9.61 3.31
C SER A 271 -8.54 -9.58 3.19
N THR A 272 -9.09 -10.40 2.29
CA THR A 272 -10.54 -10.57 2.13
C THR A 272 -11.22 -11.03 3.43
N ALA A 273 -10.52 -11.84 4.23
CA ALA A 273 -11.05 -12.31 5.51
C ALA A 273 -11.24 -11.15 6.51
N VAL A 274 -10.28 -10.24 6.62
CA VAL A 274 -10.38 -9.06 7.49
C VAL A 274 -11.45 -8.10 6.95
N PHE A 275 -11.47 -7.83 5.64
CA PHE A 275 -12.47 -6.93 5.05
C PHE A 275 -13.91 -7.40 5.30
N ARG A 276 -14.19 -8.70 5.15
CA ARG A 276 -15.51 -9.29 5.47
C ARG A 276 -15.89 -9.10 6.95
N LYS A 277 -14.95 -9.27 7.87
CA LYS A 277 -15.18 -9.04 9.31
C LYS A 277 -15.54 -7.58 9.59
N LEU A 278 -14.78 -6.64 9.02
CA LEU A 278 -15.04 -5.21 9.15
C LEU A 278 -16.42 -4.85 8.59
N TRP A 279 -16.75 -5.34 7.40
CA TRP A 279 -18.04 -5.11 6.77
C TRP A 279 -19.19 -5.66 7.64
N HIS A 280 -19.04 -6.89 8.17
CA HIS A 280 -20.01 -7.47 9.08
C HIS A 280 -20.25 -6.59 10.31
N THR A 281 -19.18 -6.17 11.00
CA THR A 281 -19.29 -5.30 12.19
C THR A 281 -19.94 -3.95 11.87
N ILE A 282 -19.61 -3.35 10.72
CA ILE A 282 -20.27 -2.10 10.28
C ILE A 282 -21.77 -2.35 10.04
N GLY A 283 -22.14 -3.47 9.41
CA GLY A 283 -23.54 -3.85 9.21
C GLY A 283 -24.31 -4.09 10.51
N GLU A 284 -23.68 -4.73 11.50
CA GLU A 284 -24.26 -4.92 12.83
C GLU A 284 -24.49 -3.57 13.53
N ASN A 285 -23.50 -2.68 13.51
CA ASN A 285 -23.59 -1.38 14.15
C ASN A 285 -24.59 -0.46 13.44
N LEU A 286 -24.76 -0.59 12.11
CA LEU A 286 -25.82 0.07 11.36
C LEU A 286 -27.21 -0.40 11.83
N ASN A 287 -27.41 -1.71 12.02
CA ASN A 287 -28.67 -2.25 12.51
C ASN A 287 -28.98 -1.80 13.96
N LEU A 288 -27.95 -1.45 14.73
CA LEU A 288 -28.06 -0.90 16.09
C LEU A 288 -28.18 0.63 16.14
N ASP A 289 -28.33 1.30 15.00
CA ASP A 289 -28.45 2.77 14.88
C ASP A 289 -27.26 3.53 15.52
N VAL A 290 -26.05 2.99 15.40
CA VAL A 290 -24.83 3.62 15.96
C VAL A 290 -24.42 4.85 15.16
N TYR A 291 -24.53 4.83 13.83
CA TYR A 291 -23.91 5.84 12.95
C TYR A 291 -24.86 6.95 12.54
N ARG A 292 -24.37 8.19 12.52
CA ARG A 292 -25.14 9.36 12.06
C ARG A 292 -25.47 9.33 10.56
N SER A 293 -24.63 8.67 9.78
CA SER A 293 -24.74 8.53 8.33
C SER A 293 -24.32 7.13 7.94
N TYR A 294 -24.78 6.66 6.79
CA TYR A 294 -24.42 5.34 6.30
C TYR A 294 -22.93 5.29 5.93
N PRO A 295 -22.07 4.52 6.64
CA PRO A 295 -20.65 4.55 6.37
C PRO A 295 -20.33 4.00 4.98
N ARG A 296 -19.45 4.67 4.25
CA ARG A 296 -18.95 4.15 2.96
C ARG A 296 -17.87 3.12 3.21
N ILE A 297 -18.01 1.94 2.60
CA ILE A 297 -17.02 0.87 2.72
C ILE A 297 -16.32 0.77 1.36
N VAL A 298 -15.09 1.27 1.30
CA VAL A 298 -14.26 1.23 0.10
C VAL A 298 -13.05 0.36 0.42
N GLY A 299 -12.82 -0.69 -0.36
CA GLY A 299 -11.62 -1.46 -0.16
C GLY A 299 -11.25 -2.42 -1.26
N GLU A 300 -9.96 -2.66 -1.32
CA GLU A 300 -9.31 -3.62 -2.20
C GLU A 300 -8.85 -4.82 -1.37
N THR A 301 -9.02 -6.03 -1.91
CA THR A 301 -8.62 -7.26 -1.22
C THR A 301 -7.67 -8.11 -2.05
N GLY A 302 -7.48 -9.36 -1.64
CA GLY A 302 -6.60 -10.29 -2.34
C GLY A 302 -7.09 -10.72 -3.72
N GLY A 303 -6.23 -11.42 -4.45
CA GLY A 303 -6.48 -11.91 -5.79
C GLY A 303 -5.90 -13.31 -6.03
N LYS A 304 -6.43 -13.98 -7.07
CA LYS A 304 -5.84 -15.21 -7.61
C LYS A 304 -5.68 -15.07 -9.12
N ASN A 305 -4.74 -14.23 -9.51
CA ASN A 305 -4.57 -13.78 -10.89
C ASN A 305 -3.97 -14.90 -11.76
N PHE A 306 -4.22 -14.81 -13.07
CA PHE A 306 -3.81 -15.81 -14.03
C PHE A 306 -3.19 -15.22 -15.29
N HIS A 307 -2.30 -15.98 -15.91
CA HIS A 307 -1.95 -15.83 -17.31
C HIS A 307 -2.58 -16.98 -18.12
N MET A 308 -3.28 -16.64 -19.19
CA MET A 308 -3.84 -17.59 -20.15
C MET A 308 -3.03 -17.48 -21.44
N ILE A 309 -2.30 -18.53 -21.80
CA ILE A 309 -1.43 -18.53 -22.96
C ILE A 309 -2.15 -19.25 -24.10
N HIS A 310 -2.25 -18.61 -25.27
CA HIS A 310 -2.74 -19.25 -26.49
C HIS A 310 -1.57 -19.85 -27.29
N GLU A 311 -1.81 -20.84 -28.14
CA GLU A 311 -0.77 -21.47 -28.96
C GLU A 311 -0.05 -20.49 -29.91
N SER A 312 -0.71 -19.38 -30.25
CA SER A 312 -0.15 -18.30 -31.08
C SER A 312 0.63 -17.25 -30.30
N ALA A 313 0.83 -17.43 -28.99
CA ALA A 313 1.51 -16.44 -28.16
C ALA A 313 3.00 -16.34 -28.53
N ASP A 314 3.57 -15.14 -28.40
CA ASP A 314 5.04 -15.00 -28.37
C ASP A 314 5.56 -15.71 -27.13
N LEU A 315 6.20 -16.87 -27.35
CA LEU A 315 6.59 -17.78 -26.28
C LEU A 315 7.58 -17.14 -25.31
N ARG A 316 8.53 -16.36 -25.83
CA ARG A 316 9.57 -15.72 -25.02
C ARG A 316 8.99 -14.62 -24.16
N ASN A 317 8.14 -13.78 -24.72
CA ASN A 317 7.43 -12.74 -23.98
C ASN A 317 6.53 -13.36 -22.90
N ALA A 318 5.74 -14.38 -23.25
CA ALA A 318 4.86 -15.07 -22.31
C ALA A 318 5.61 -15.62 -21.10
N VAL A 319 6.75 -16.29 -21.32
CA VAL A 319 7.59 -16.80 -20.22
C VAL A 319 8.15 -15.67 -19.35
N LEU A 320 8.80 -14.67 -19.96
CA LEU A 320 9.44 -13.59 -19.21
C LEU A 320 8.44 -12.78 -18.39
N GLN A 321 7.27 -12.47 -18.97
CA GLN A 321 6.22 -11.73 -18.27
C GLN A 321 5.57 -12.57 -17.17
N THR A 322 5.42 -13.88 -17.37
CA THR A 322 4.93 -14.78 -16.31
C THR A 322 5.89 -14.83 -15.14
N LEU A 323 7.20 -14.94 -15.39
CA LEU A 323 8.21 -14.94 -14.33
C LEU A 323 8.21 -13.61 -13.55
N ARG A 324 8.15 -12.47 -14.26
CA ARG A 324 8.06 -11.14 -13.62
C ARG A 324 6.79 -10.99 -12.78
N ALA A 325 5.63 -11.28 -13.36
CA ALA A 325 4.35 -11.15 -12.67
C ALA A 325 4.22 -12.10 -11.46
N THR A 326 4.89 -13.25 -11.48
CA THR A 326 4.85 -14.23 -10.39
C THR A 326 5.85 -13.88 -9.28
N PHE A 327 7.08 -13.50 -9.63
CA PHE A 327 8.19 -13.46 -8.68
C PHE A 327 8.70 -12.08 -8.30
N GLU A 328 8.38 -11.02 -9.06
CA GLU A 328 8.73 -9.67 -8.62
C GLU A 328 8.08 -9.34 -7.27
N TYR A 329 8.87 -8.79 -6.36
CA TYR A 329 8.49 -8.59 -4.96
C TYR A 329 8.00 -9.88 -4.28
N GLN A 330 8.64 -11.00 -4.59
CA GLN A 330 8.37 -12.32 -4.03
C GLN A 330 6.89 -12.73 -4.18
N GLY A 331 6.19 -12.28 -5.23
CA GLY A 331 4.76 -12.56 -5.41
C GLY A 331 3.83 -11.86 -4.40
N GLN A 332 4.35 -10.93 -3.58
CA GLN A 332 3.60 -10.20 -2.55
C GLN A 332 2.84 -8.99 -3.10
N LYS A 333 2.20 -9.18 -4.26
CA LYS A 333 1.34 -8.18 -4.91
C LYS A 333 -0.06 -8.75 -5.02
N CYS A 334 -1.09 -7.94 -4.77
CA CYS A 334 -2.50 -8.35 -4.98
C CYS A 334 -2.75 -8.78 -6.43
N SER A 335 -1.95 -8.24 -7.37
CA SER A 335 -1.97 -8.51 -8.81
C SER A 335 -1.00 -9.60 -9.27
N ALA A 336 -0.23 -10.23 -8.37
CA ALA A 336 0.76 -11.23 -8.76
C ALA A 336 0.10 -12.41 -9.51
N CYS A 337 0.70 -12.81 -10.63
CA CYS A 337 0.28 -13.99 -11.35
C CYS A 337 0.61 -15.22 -10.50
N SER A 338 -0.38 -16.06 -10.20
CA SER A 338 -0.15 -17.27 -9.39
C SER A 338 -0.68 -18.54 -10.05
N ARG A 339 -1.16 -18.43 -11.30
CA ARG A 339 -1.68 -19.53 -12.12
C ARG A 339 -1.39 -19.24 -13.58
N ALA A 340 -0.81 -20.20 -14.30
CA ALA A 340 -0.64 -20.12 -15.74
C ALA A 340 -1.36 -21.29 -16.40
N TYR A 341 -2.09 -21.01 -17.48
CA TYR A 341 -2.76 -22.00 -18.32
C TYR A 341 -2.06 -22.01 -19.67
N VAL A 342 -1.51 -23.16 -20.05
CA VAL A 342 -0.68 -23.32 -21.26
C VAL A 342 -1.20 -24.53 -22.03
N PRO A 343 -1.44 -24.42 -23.35
CA PRO A 343 -1.96 -25.53 -24.13
C PRO A 343 -0.87 -26.58 -24.40
N ASP A 344 -1.31 -27.84 -24.48
CA ASP A 344 -0.41 -28.99 -24.69
C ASP A 344 0.45 -28.83 -25.96
N SER A 345 -0.07 -28.17 -27.00
CA SER A 345 0.63 -27.95 -28.28
C SER A 345 1.94 -27.17 -28.14
N ILE A 346 2.09 -26.35 -27.10
CA ILE A 346 3.31 -25.55 -26.86
C ILE A 346 3.98 -25.83 -25.51
N TRP A 347 3.40 -26.71 -24.67
CA TRP A 347 3.82 -26.89 -23.28
C TRP A 347 5.30 -27.27 -23.15
N ASP A 348 5.79 -28.21 -23.95
CA ASP A 348 7.20 -28.65 -23.85
C ASP A 348 8.18 -27.51 -24.16
N SER A 349 7.86 -26.67 -25.14
CA SER A 349 8.66 -25.50 -25.48
C SER A 349 8.57 -24.43 -24.40
N PHE A 350 7.37 -24.18 -23.87
CA PHE A 350 7.11 -23.24 -22.78
C PHE A 350 7.86 -23.65 -21.51
N LYS A 351 7.68 -24.90 -21.06
CA LYS A 351 8.33 -25.47 -19.87
C LYS A 351 9.85 -25.38 -19.99
N THR A 352 10.40 -25.76 -21.14
CA THR A 352 11.85 -25.69 -21.39
C THR A 352 12.37 -24.26 -21.20
N LEU A 353 11.73 -23.28 -21.83
CA LEU A 353 12.14 -21.88 -21.74
C LEU A 353 11.92 -21.31 -20.33
N LEU A 354 10.80 -21.64 -19.69
CA LEU A 354 10.46 -21.25 -18.33
C LEU A 354 11.52 -21.72 -17.33
N LEU A 355 11.90 -23.00 -17.37
CA LEU A 355 12.91 -23.56 -16.48
C LEU A 355 14.31 -23.00 -16.77
N ASN A 356 14.63 -22.69 -18.02
CA ASN A 356 15.91 -22.07 -18.39
C ASN A 356 16.02 -20.62 -17.91
N GLU A 357 14.96 -19.82 -18.00
CA GLU A 357 14.94 -18.45 -17.48
C GLU A 357 14.81 -18.42 -15.94
N HIS A 358 14.08 -19.38 -15.34
CA HIS A 358 14.01 -19.54 -13.89
C HIS A 358 15.39 -19.74 -13.24
N LYS A 359 16.25 -20.57 -13.84
CA LYS A 359 17.63 -20.78 -13.37
C LYS A 359 18.50 -19.51 -13.36
N LYS A 360 18.11 -18.47 -14.08
CA LYS A 360 18.80 -17.18 -14.12
C LYS A 360 18.26 -16.18 -13.12
N ILE A 361 17.18 -16.52 -12.40
CA ILE A 361 16.64 -15.65 -11.36
C ILE A 361 17.69 -15.52 -10.26
N ASP A 362 18.12 -14.29 -10.05
CA ASP A 362 18.95 -13.93 -8.92
C ASP A 362 18.12 -13.94 -7.64
N PHE A 363 18.32 -14.99 -6.84
CA PHE A 363 17.73 -15.18 -5.54
C PHE A 363 18.83 -15.04 -4.50
N GLY A 364 18.83 -13.91 -3.79
CA GLY A 364 19.96 -13.53 -2.96
C GLY A 364 19.57 -12.62 -1.82
N VAL A 365 20.58 -12.28 -1.03
CA VAL A 365 20.49 -11.40 0.14
C VAL A 365 20.84 -9.94 -0.19
N ASP A 366 21.24 -9.66 -1.43
CA ASP A 366 21.53 -8.30 -1.91
C ASP A 366 20.22 -7.62 -2.34
N PHE A 367 20.09 -6.33 -2.07
CA PHE A 367 18.98 -5.48 -2.51
C PHE A 367 18.85 -5.35 -4.03
N LEU A 368 19.85 -5.81 -4.78
CA LEU A 368 19.84 -5.92 -6.23
C LEU A 368 19.21 -7.22 -6.75
N SER A 369 19.04 -8.20 -5.85
CA SER A 369 18.49 -9.50 -6.22
C SER A 369 17.09 -9.34 -6.82
N PHE A 370 16.79 -10.16 -7.83
CA PHE A 370 15.47 -10.15 -8.46
C PHE A 370 14.39 -10.56 -7.46
N VAL A 371 14.70 -11.54 -6.60
CA VAL A 371 13.84 -12.05 -5.53
C VAL A 371 14.60 -12.00 -4.21
N GLY A 372 14.02 -11.30 -3.24
CA GLY A 372 14.50 -11.20 -1.87
C GLY A 372 13.63 -11.97 -0.87
N PRO A 373 13.52 -11.50 0.39
CA PRO A 373 12.74 -12.14 1.44
C PRO A 373 11.25 -11.80 1.36
N VAL A 374 10.40 -12.69 1.87
CA VAL A 374 9.00 -12.38 2.16
C VAL A 374 8.88 -11.56 3.45
N ILE A 375 7.75 -10.89 3.66
CA ILE A 375 7.67 -9.77 4.60
C ILE A 375 7.94 -10.14 6.07
N HIS A 376 7.47 -11.30 6.54
CA HIS A 376 7.51 -11.68 7.95
C HIS A 376 7.31 -13.19 8.14
N LYS A 377 7.52 -13.64 9.37
CA LYS A 377 7.48 -15.05 9.79
C LYS A 377 6.16 -15.76 9.43
N GLU A 378 5.02 -15.10 9.61
CA GLU A 378 3.71 -15.68 9.32
C GLU A 378 3.50 -15.88 7.81
N SER A 379 3.99 -14.95 6.97
CA SER A 379 3.99 -15.10 5.51
C SER A 379 4.91 -16.25 5.10
N PHE A 380 6.12 -16.32 5.66
CA PHE A 380 7.05 -17.43 5.45
C PHE A 380 6.43 -18.79 5.80
N ALA A 381 5.86 -18.91 7.00
CA ALA A 381 5.22 -20.14 7.46
C ALA A 381 4.03 -20.54 6.58
N LYS A 382 3.23 -19.56 6.14
CA LYS A 382 2.13 -19.79 5.21
C LYS A 382 2.65 -20.37 3.89
N ILE A 383 3.63 -19.72 3.26
CA ILE A 383 4.16 -20.13 1.95
C ILE A 383 4.83 -21.50 2.04
N LYS A 384 5.66 -21.72 3.08
CA LYS A 384 6.23 -23.02 3.41
C LYS A 384 5.16 -24.11 3.45
N SER A 385 4.02 -23.86 4.10
CA SER A 385 2.93 -24.85 4.17
C SER A 385 2.33 -25.22 2.82
N TYR A 386 2.33 -24.32 1.83
CA TYR A 386 1.90 -24.64 0.46
C TYR A 386 2.94 -25.44 -0.31
N ILE A 387 4.23 -25.16 -0.10
CA ILE A 387 5.32 -25.93 -0.69
C ILE A 387 5.34 -27.35 -0.13
N ASP A 388 5.23 -27.49 1.19
CA ASP A 388 5.17 -28.79 1.88
C ASP A 388 3.93 -29.58 1.44
N TRP A 389 2.77 -28.90 1.30
CA TRP A 389 1.57 -29.50 0.75
C TRP A 389 1.80 -30.00 -0.70
N ALA A 390 2.38 -29.17 -1.57
CA ALA A 390 2.61 -29.53 -2.98
C ALA A 390 3.57 -30.72 -3.14
N ASN A 391 4.53 -30.90 -2.22
CA ASN A 391 5.40 -32.08 -2.18
C ASN A 391 4.68 -33.38 -1.76
N SER A 392 3.60 -33.27 -0.99
CA SER A 392 2.81 -34.42 -0.51
C SER A 392 1.59 -34.73 -1.37
N ASP A 393 1.17 -33.79 -2.23
CA ASP A 393 0.02 -33.91 -3.12
C ASP A 393 0.37 -34.75 -4.35
N ASN A 394 -0.47 -35.73 -4.68
CA ASN A 394 -0.23 -36.66 -5.80
C ASN A 394 -0.63 -36.09 -7.17
N GLU A 395 -1.30 -34.93 -7.20
CA GLU A 395 -1.71 -34.23 -8.42
C GLU A 395 -0.82 -33.01 -8.72
N SER A 396 0.22 -32.78 -7.91
CA SER A 396 1.14 -31.65 -8.01
C SER A 396 2.59 -32.12 -8.10
N GLU A 397 3.40 -31.36 -8.83
CA GLU A 397 4.84 -31.60 -9.01
C GLU A 397 5.56 -30.26 -8.91
N ILE A 398 6.53 -30.14 -8.00
CA ILE A 398 7.44 -28.99 -7.98
C ILE A 398 8.47 -29.19 -9.10
N ILE A 399 8.37 -28.39 -10.15
CA ILE A 399 9.25 -28.47 -11.33
C ILE A 399 10.43 -27.49 -11.26
N ALA A 400 10.41 -26.54 -10.33
CA ALA A 400 11.52 -25.63 -10.01
C ALA A 400 11.37 -25.02 -8.60
N GLY A 401 12.49 -24.75 -7.92
CA GLY A 401 12.50 -24.12 -6.60
C GLY A 401 12.12 -25.06 -5.46
N GLY A 402 11.31 -24.58 -4.53
CA GLY A 402 10.76 -25.36 -3.41
C GLY A 402 11.61 -25.39 -2.14
N GLN A 403 12.72 -24.66 -2.09
CA GLN A 403 13.52 -24.49 -0.86
C GLN A 403 13.16 -23.19 -0.14
N TYR A 404 13.33 -23.18 1.18
CA TYR A 404 13.06 -22.04 2.05
C TYR A 404 14.04 -22.04 3.24
N ASP A 405 14.39 -20.86 3.73
CA ASP A 405 15.27 -20.66 4.88
C ASP A 405 14.87 -19.39 5.64
N ASP A 406 14.58 -19.52 6.94
CA ASP A 406 14.29 -18.42 7.86
C ASP A 406 15.40 -18.17 8.89
N SER A 407 16.61 -18.69 8.69
CA SER A 407 17.73 -18.55 9.62
C SER A 407 18.18 -17.10 9.81
N THR A 408 18.21 -16.31 8.74
CA THR A 408 18.68 -14.90 8.74
C THR A 408 17.57 -13.92 8.36
N GLY A 409 16.94 -14.15 7.21
CA GLY A 409 15.77 -13.41 6.72
C GLY A 409 14.73 -14.41 6.25
N TYR A 410 13.56 -13.96 5.81
CA TYR A 410 12.47 -14.86 5.44
C TYR A 410 12.54 -15.26 3.96
N PHE A 411 13.47 -16.15 3.59
CA PHE A 411 13.77 -16.45 2.20
C PHE A 411 13.01 -17.67 1.67
N VAL A 412 12.26 -17.50 0.58
CA VAL A 412 11.58 -18.59 -0.13
C VAL A 412 11.99 -18.55 -1.59
N GLN A 413 12.48 -19.68 -2.13
CA GLN A 413 12.88 -19.75 -3.53
C GLN A 413 11.67 -19.56 -4.46
N PRO A 414 11.87 -18.91 -5.63
CA PRO A 414 10.86 -18.84 -6.68
C PRO A 414 10.42 -20.26 -7.04
N THR A 415 9.19 -20.63 -6.73
CA THR A 415 8.71 -22.02 -6.83
C THR A 415 7.69 -22.15 -7.95
N ILE A 416 7.87 -23.15 -8.81
CA ILE A 416 6.95 -23.46 -9.91
C ILE A 416 6.34 -24.84 -9.66
N ILE A 417 5.01 -24.88 -9.53
CA ILE A 417 4.23 -26.09 -9.31
C ILE A 417 3.45 -26.40 -10.58
N LEU A 418 3.64 -27.59 -11.15
CA LEU A 418 2.80 -28.17 -12.17
C LEU A 418 1.68 -28.96 -11.50
N THR A 419 0.42 -28.75 -11.88
CA THR A 419 -0.69 -29.56 -11.37
C THR A 419 -1.59 -30.04 -12.52
N LYS A 420 -2.11 -31.26 -12.38
CA LYS A 420 -3.13 -31.83 -13.30
C LYS A 420 -4.54 -31.44 -12.89
N ASN A 421 -4.71 -30.86 -11.70
CA ASN A 421 -6.01 -30.49 -11.15
C ASN A 421 -6.19 -28.97 -11.18
N ALA A 422 -7.01 -28.47 -12.12
CA ALA A 422 -7.34 -27.05 -12.23
C ALA A 422 -8.05 -26.45 -10.99
N ARG A 423 -8.49 -27.30 -10.06
CA ARG A 423 -9.12 -26.93 -8.78
C ARG A 423 -8.24 -27.25 -7.56
N SER A 424 -6.95 -27.54 -7.76
CA SER A 424 -6.02 -27.79 -6.66
C SER A 424 -5.99 -26.61 -5.69
N ARG A 425 -5.49 -26.86 -4.48
CA ARG A 425 -5.41 -25.85 -3.42
C ARG A 425 -4.65 -24.59 -3.90
N THR A 426 -3.49 -24.79 -4.52
CA THR A 426 -2.65 -23.72 -5.08
C THR A 426 -3.29 -23.00 -6.28
N MET A 427 -4.34 -23.57 -6.88
CA MET A 427 -5.12 -22.94 -7.97
C MET A 427 -6.34 -22.12 -7.48
N ARG A 428 -6.67 -22.16 -6.19
CA ARG A 428 -7.86 -21.48 -5.63
C ARG A 428 -7.55 -20.52 -4.49
N GLU A 429 -6.55 -20.84 -3.68
CA GLU A 429 -6.21 -20.06 -2.49
C GLU A 429 -5.10 -19.05 -2.81
N GLU A 430 -5.27 -17.81 -2.34
CA GLU A 430 -4.22 -16.78 -2.43
C GLU A 430 -3.08 -17.11 -1.45
N ILE A 431 -1.87 -17.24 -2.00
CA ILE A 431 -0.66 -17.59 -1.25
C ILE A 431 0.03 -16.32 -0.76
N PHE A 432 0.19 -15.34 -1.66
CA PHE A 432 0.92 -14.09 -1.44
C PHE A 432 2.43 -14.32 -1.28
N GLY A 433 2.99 -15.17 -2.15
CA GLY A 433 4.33 -15.72 -2.09
C GLY A 433 4.58 -16.77 -3.17
#